data_AF-A0AAX2IX26-F1
#
_entry.id   AF-A0AAX2IX26-F1
#
_cell.length_a   1.000
_cell.length_b   1.000
_cell.length_c   1.000
_cell.angle_alpha   90.00
_cell.angle_beta   90.00
_cell.angle_gamma   90.00
#
_symmetry.space_group_name_H-M   'P 1'
#
loop_
_entity.id
_entity.type
_entity.pdbx_description
1 polymer ?
#
loop_
_entity_poly.entity_id
_entity_poly.type
_entity_poly.pdbx_seq_one_letter_code
_entity_poly.pdbx_strand_id
1 'polypeptide(L)'
;MNNGSKSNTFGFLAALAILACTYTPSFATCPTNSQTIGVTKMNEHQWEEINDHHSHPKQAIFFHDHKSGLVKFKAGYKNPPHYYENDLAGIIISGEIDFKVNGKTISLGKGDYFTIPARTCISSFSKNGATIAMFGHKPGSYEKIKSE
;
A
#
# COMPACT_ATOMS: atom_id res chain seq x y z
N MET A 1 -1.71 -73.63 -54.28
CA MET A 1 -3.18 -73.59 -54.20
C MET A 1 -3.56 -72.58 -53.14
N ASN A 2 -4.53 -71.73 -53.50
CA ASN A 2 -5.10 -70.62 -52.74
C ASN A 2 -5.89 -71.08 -51.50
N ASN A 3 -6.29 -70.07 -50.70
CA ASN A 3 -7.34 -70.02 -49.67
C ASN A 3 -6.82 -70.21 -48.24
N GLY A 4 -7.09 -69.35 -47.25
CA GLY A 4 -7.96 -68.18 -47.21
C GLY A 4 -8.46 -67.98 -45.78
N SER A 5 -8.56 -66.70 -45.36
CA SER A 5 -9.53 -66.13 -44.43
C SER A 5 -9.62 -66.61 -42.96
N LYS A 6 -9.46 -65.63 -42.05
CA LYS A 6 -10.39 -65.17 -40.97
C LYS A 6 -9.57 -64.65 -39.78
N SER A 7 -9.39 -63.33 -39.65
CA SER A 7 -10.23 -62.42 -38.85
C SER A 7 -10.51 -62.93 -37.42
N ASN A 8 -9.83 -62.33 -36.43
CA ASN A 8 -10.35 -62.18 -35.07
C ASN A 8 -9.86 -60.85 -34.50
N THR A 9 -10.76 -59.88 -34.56
CA THR A 9 -10.75 -58.63 -33.79
C THR A 9 -10.98 -58.95 -32.31
N PHE A 10 -10.02 -58.61 -31.45
CA PHE A 10 -10.28 -58.37 -30.03
C PHE A 10 -9.81 -56.97 -29.69
N GLY A 11 -10.78 -56.09 -29.47
CA GLY A 11 -10.55 -54.71 -29.09
C GLY A 11 -10.02 -54.61 -27.67
N PHE A 12 -8.93 -53.85 -27.52
CA PHE A 12 -8.57 -53.24 -26.24
C PHE A 12 -8.92 -51.76 -26.32
N LEU A 13 -10.09 -51.41 -25.79
CA LEU A 13 -10.45 -50.05 -25.42
C LEU A 13 -9.59 -49.67 -24.21
N ALA A 14 -8.46 -49.01 -24.45
CA ALA A 14 -7.70 -48.35 -23.40
C ALA A 14 -8.47 -47.10 -22.96
N ALA A 15 -9.22 -47.21 -21.86
CA ALA A 15 -9.81 -46.06 -21.19
C ALA A 15 -8.68 -45.22 -20.57
N LEU A 16 -8.27 -44.15 -21.26
CA LEU A 16 -7.45 -43.09 -20.67
C LEU A 16 -8.31 -42.34 -19.65
N ALA A 17 -8.17 -42.69 -18.37
CA ALA A 17 -8.67 -41.87 -17.28
C ALA A 17 -7.80 -40.60 -17.22
N ILE A 18 -8.29 -39.51 -17.84
CA ILE A 18 -7.71 -38.18 -17.68
C ILE A 18 -7.98 -37.75 -16.24
N LEU A 19 -7.02 -38.00 -15.36
CA LEU A 19 -7.02 -37.47 -13.99
C LEU A 19 -6.74 -35.97 -14.09
N ALA A 20 -7.79 -35.19 -14.36
CA ALA A 20 -7.74 -33.74 -14.21
C ALA A 20 -7.60 -33.45 -12.71
N CYS A 21 -6.36 -33.39 -12.23
CA CYS A 21 -6.05 -32.78 -10.95
C CYS A 21 -6.43 -31.29 -11.05
N THR A 22 -7.68 -30.98 -10.71
CA THR A 22 -8.11 -29.61 -10.42
C THR A 22 -7.39 -29.19 -9.15
N TYR A 23 -6.19 -28.64 -9.32
CA TYR A 23 -5.51 -27.86 -8.29
C TYR A 23 -6.39 -26.65 -7.98
N THR A 24 -7.31 -26.81 -7.03
CA THR A 24 -7.88 -25.65 -6.35
C THR A 24 -6.80 -25.15 -5.39
N PRO A 25 -6.30 -23.91 -5.53
CA PRO A 25 -5.47 -23.34 -4.48
C PRO A 25 -6.35 -23.24 -3.24
N SER A 26 -6.15 -24.14 -2.30
CA SER A 26 -6.71 -24.01 -0.95
C SER A 26 -5.96 -22.85 -0.30
N PHE A 27 -6.58 -21.67 -0.30
CA PHE A 27 -6.12 -20.60 0.58
C PHE A 27 -6.40 -21.07 2.01
N ALA A 28 -5.33 -21.25 2.80
CA ALA A 28 -5.46 -21.53 4.22
C ALA A 28 -6.29 -20.40 4.87
N THR A 29 -7.32 -20.77 5.62
CA THR A 29 -8.13 -19.81 6.37
C THR A 29 -7.43 -19.52 7.69
N CYS A 30 -6.86 -18.33 7.86
CA CYS A 30 -6.37 -17.88 9.17
C CYS A 30 -7.57 -17.76 10.13
N PRO A 31 -7.43 -18.05 11.43
CA PRO A 31 -8.46 -17.74 12.42
C PRO A 31 -8.77 -16.22 12.36
N THR A 32 -9.92 -15.87 11.80
CA THR A 32 -10.24 -14.49 11.45
C THR A 32 -10.73 -13.71 12.68
N ASN A 33 -10.54 -12.39 12.68
CA ASN A 33 -11.31 -11.52 13.58
C ASN A 33 -12.77 -11.43 13.05
N SER A 34 -13.74 -11.16 13.92
CA SER A 34 -15.16 -11.00 13.55
C SER A 34 -15.55 -9.57 13.20
N GLN A 35 -14.59 -8.65 13.10
CA GLN A 35 -14.83 -7.25 12.76
C GLN A 35 -15.03 -7.11 11.25
N THR A 36 -15.96 -6.24 10.87
CA THR A 36 -16.21 -5.90 9.47
C THR A 36 -15.06 -5.06 8.92
N ILE A 37 -14.65 -5.34 7.68
CA ILE A 37 -13.70 -4.49 6.96
C ILE A 37 -14.41 -3.20 6.53
N GLY A 38 -13.84 -2.06 6.90
CA GLY A 38 -14.23 -0.77 6.33
C GLY A 38 -13.57 -0.59 4.96
N VAL A 39 -14.36 -0.37 3.91
CA VAL A 39 -13.87 -0.04 2.58
C VAL A 39 -14.48 1.29 2.17
N THR A 40 -13.64 2.24 1.76
CA THR A 40 -14.10 3.52 1.22
C THR A 40 -13.41 3.79 -0.10
N LYS A 41 -14.18 4.18 -1.12
CA LYS A 41 -13.61 4.50 -2.43
C LYS A 41 -13.12 5.95 -2.46
N MET A 42 -12.08 6.20 -3.24
CA MET A 42 -11.49 7.54 -3.36
C MET A 42 -12.50 8.60 -3.84
N ASN A 43 -13.45 8.23 -4.70
CA ASN A 43 -14.48 9.13 -5.20
C ASN A 43 -15.61 9.42 -4.19
N GLU A 44 -15.64 8.72 -3.05
CA GLU A 44 -16.62 8.91 -1.98
C GLU A 44 -16.11 9.89 -0.91
N HIS A 45 -14.80 10.22 -0.89
CA HIS A 45 -14.23 11.19 0.04
C HIS A 45 -14.08 12.59 -0.57
N GLN A 46 -14.41 13.59 0.24
CA GLN A 46 -14.10 14.98 -0.05
C GLN A 46 -12.75 15.33 0.56
N TRP A 47 -11.92 16.03 -0.20
CA TRP A 47 -10.68 16.60 0.32
C TRP A 47 -11.01 17.77 1.26
N GLU A 48 -10.59 17.67 2.51
CA GLU A 48 -10.78 18.73 3.49
C GLU A 48 -9.60 19.69 3.42
N GLU A 49 -9.87 20.99 3.35
CA GLU A 49 -8.81 21.99 3.53
C GLU A 49 -8.42 22.07 5.01
N ILE A 50 -7.13 21.81 5.27
CA ILE A 50 -6.54 22.01 6.58
C ILE A 50 -5.80 23.32 6.56
N ASN A 51 -6.34 24.28 7.29
CA ASN A 51 -5.65 25.52 7.62
C ASN A 51 -4.93 25.32 8.94
N ASP A 52 -3.66 24.90 8.89
CA ASP A 52 -2.80 25.05 10.06
C ASP A 52 -2.33 26.51 10.16
N HIS A 53 -2.21 27.01 11.38
CA HIS A 53 -1.78 28.39 11.68
C HIS A 53 -0.35 28.73 11.15
N HIS A 54 0.31 27.81 10.45
CA HIS A 54 1.72 27.84 10.07
C HIS A 54 1.96 27.75 8.55
N SER A 55 1.02 28.36 7.81
CA SER A 55 1.30 29.16 6.62
C SER A 55 1.09 28.52 5.24
N HIS A 56 0.54 27.32 5.08
CA HIS A 56 0.08 26.89 3.74
C HIS A 56 -1.10 25.93 3.78
N PRO A 57 -2.22 26.23 3.10
CA PRO A 57 -3.37 25.33 3.03
C PRO A 57 -2.97 24.02 2.35
N LYS A 58 -3.14 22.92 3.07
CA LYS A 58 -3.02 21.55 2.54
C LYS A 58 -4.41 20.92 2.49
N GLN A 59 -4.57 19.92 1.66
CA GLN A 59 -5.79 19.11 1.64
C GLN A 59 -5.50 17.75 2.25
N ALA A 60 -6.43 17.18 3.00
CA ALA A 60 -6.29 15.80 3.44
C ALA A 60 -7.58 14.99 3.35
N ILE A 61 -7.38 13.68 3.30
CA ILE A 61 -8.39 12.66 3.60
C ILE A 61 -7.80 11.85 4.74
N PHE A 62 -8.49 11.76 5.86
CA PHE A 62 -8.03 11.01 7.02
C PHE A 62 -8.78 9.69 7.17
N PHE A 63 -8.06 8.69 7.70
CA PHE A 63 -8.57 7.39 8.10
C PHE A 63 -7.97 6.99 9.45
N HIS A 64 -8.58 6.00 10.11
CA HIS A 64 -8.17 5.54 11.45
C HIS A 64 -8.11 6.67 12.50
N ASP A 65 -9.20 7.43 12.66
CA ASP A 65 -9.30 8.53 13.64
C ASP A 65 -8.16 9.55 13.53
N HIS A 66 -7.88 10.00 12.30
CA HIS A 66 -6.84 10.99 11.97
C HIS A 66 -5.39 10.53 12.24
N LYS A 67 -5.15 9.22 12.44
CA LYS A 67 -3.79 8.68 12.60
C LYS A 67 -3.09 8.41 11.28
N SER A 68 -3.84 8.33 10.19
CA SER A 68 -3.29 8.09 8.85
C SER A 68 -4.14 8.84 7.82
N GLY A 69 -3.55 9.12 6.67
CA GLY A 69 -4.25 9.92 5.67
C GLY A 69 -3.54 10.00 4.33
N LEU A 70 -4.26 10.52 3.34
CA LEU A 70 -3.67 11.11 2.16
C LEU A 70 -3.56 12.61 2.40
N VAL A 71 -2.38 13.18 2.19
CA VAL A 71 -2.15 14.62 2.29
C VAL A 71 -1.68 15.15 0.95
N LYS A 72 -2.30 16.23 0.49
CA LYS A 72 -1.95 16.94 -0.74
C LYS A 72 -1.44 18.33 -0.41
N PHE A 73 -0.16 18.54 -0.69
CA PHE A 73 0.52 19.81 -0.59
C PHE A 73 0.37 20.59 -1.89
N LYS A 74 -0.03 21.86 -1.80
CA LYS A 74 -0.10 22.77 -2.95
C LYS A 74 1.31 23.20 -3.36
N ALA A 75 1.46 23.69 -4.59
CA ALA A 75 2.71 24.28 -5.06
C ALA A 75 3.15 25.44 -4.15
N GLY A 76 4.45 25.53 -3.87
CA GLY A 76 5.02 26.51 -2.94
C GLY A 76 4.82 26.17 -1.46
N TYR A 77 4.29 25.00 -1.11
CA TYR A 77 4.13 24.55 0.26
C TYR A 77 5.44 24.61 1.04
N LYS A 78 5.41 25.19 2.23
CA LYS A 78 6.50 25.23 3.21
C LYS A 78 5.96 24.86 4.59
N ASN A 79 6.65 23.98 5.28
CA ASN A 79 6.39 23.68 6.68
C ASN A 79 7.63 24.08 7.48
N PRO A 80 7.52 24.99 8.47
CA PRO A 80 8.66 25.35 9.29
C PRO A 80 9.22 24.14 10.07
N PRO A 81 10.43 24.26 10.64
CA PRO A 81 10.98 23.23 11.51
C PRO A 81 10.01 22.85 12.63
N HIS A 82 9.70 21.56 12.74
CA HIS A 82 8.84 20.96 13.77
C HIS A 82 9.25 19.52 14.03
N TYR A 83 8.56 18.84 14.94
CA TYR A 83 8.72 17.41 15.18
C TYR A 83 7.38 16.75 15.49
N TYR A 84 7.32 15.43 15.35
CA TYR A 84 6.19 14.61 15.75
C TYR A 84 6.53 13.79 17.00
N GLU A 85 5.56 13.54 17.88
CA GLU A 85 5.72 12.66 19.06
C GLU A 85 5.73 11.17 18.69
N ASN A 86 5.22 10.85 17.51
CA ASN A 86 5.17 9.50 16.94
C ASN A 86 6.15 9.40 15.77
N ASP A 87 6.53 8.17 15.42
CA ASP A 87 7.21 7.92 14.17
C ASP A 87 6.24 8.22 13.01
N LEU A 88 6.78 8.82 11.95
CA LEU A 88 6.03 9.14 10.75
C LEU A 88 6.59 8.35 9.57
N ALA A 89 5.74 7.61 8.89
CA ALA A 89 6.07 6.98 7.62
C ALA A 89 5.24 7.59 6.49
N GLY A 90 5.79 7.59 5.28
CA GLY A 90 5.03 8.01 4.11
C GLY A 90 5.57 7.49 2.78
N ILE A 91 4.68 7.51 1.80
CA ILE A 91 4.96 7.12 0.40
C ILE A 91 4.52 8.28 -0.50
N ILE A 92 5.40 8.71 -1.39
CA ILE A 92 5.09 9.76 -2.37
C ILE A 92 4.27 9.16 -3.51
N ILE A 93 2.99 9.52 -3.58
CA ILE A 93 2.07 9.04 -4.62
C ILE A 93 2.24 9.85 -5.92
N SER A 94 2.48 11.15 -5.79
CA SER A 94 2.77 12.06 -6.91
C SER A 94 3.49 13.33 -6.45
N GLY A 95 4.14 14.02 -7.38
CA GLY A 95 4.90 15.24 -7.11
C GLY A 95 6.25 14.98 -6.45
N GLU A 96 6.77 16.00 -5.77
CA GLU A 96 8.09 15.99 -5.14
C GLU A 96 8.04 16.78 -3.83
N ILE A 97 8.75 16.29 -2.80
CA ILE A 97 8.92 16.97 -1.52
C ILE A 97 10.39 16.94 -1.10
N ASP A 98 10.86 18.08 -0.61
CA ASP A 98 12.16 18.21 0.03
C ASP A 98 11.99 18.18 1.55
N PHE A 99 12.75 17.32 2.21
CA PHE A 99 12.91 17.33 3.65
C PHE A 99 14.27 17.89 4.04
N LYS A 100 14.30 18.81 5.00
CA LYS A 100 15.55 19.25 5.64
C LYS A 100 15.66 18.59 7.01
N VAL A 101 16.65 17.74 7.18
CA VAL A 101 16.92 16.99 8.41
C VAL A 101 18.42 17.09 8.70
N ASN A 102 18.79 17.47 9.93
CA ASN A 102 20.19 17.60 10.35
C ASN A 102 21.07 18.44 9.40
N GLY A 103 20.50 19.53 8.87
CA GLY A 103 21.19 20.44 7.95
C GLY A 103 21.32 19.94 6.51
N LYS A 104 20.90 18.71 6.20
CA LYS A 104 20.89 18.14 4.84
C LYS A 104 19.50 18.22 4.23
N THR A 105 19.46 18.42 2.92
CA THR A 105 18.22 18.31 2.14
C THR A 105 18.15 16.94 1.50
N ILE A 106 16.99 16.30 1.60
CA ILE A 106 16.65 15.02 0.98
C ILE A 106 15.43 15.27 0.11
N SER A 107 15.59 15.09 -1.20
CA SER A 107 14.51 15.25 -2.17
C SER A 107 13.90 13.88 -2.46
N LEU A 108 12.57 13.78 -2.37
CA LEU A 108 11.83 12.55 -2.62
C LEU A 108 10.77 12.78 -3.69
N GLY A 109 10.73 11.90 -4.68
CA GLY A 109 9.78 11.91 -5.78
C GLY A 109 8.81 10.73 -5.74
N LYS A 110 7.94 10.66 -6.75
CA LYS A 110 6.95 9.58 -6.88
C LYS A 110 7.59 8.18 -6.73
N GLY A 111 7.01 7.37 -5.84
CA GLY A 111 7.44 6.00 -5.56
C GLY A 111 8.46 5.90 -4.42
N ASP A 112 9.10 6.99 -4.04
CA ASP A 112 9.97 7.01 -2.87
C ASP A 112 9.14 6.91 -1.58
N TYR A 113 9.76 6.36 -0.54
CA TYR A 113 9.19 6.23 0.79
C TYR A 113 10.17 6.75 1.83
N PHE A 114 9.64 7.15 2.99
CA PHE A 114 10.44 7.64 4.10
C PHE A 114 9.90 7.16 5.43
N THR A 115 10.80 7.14 6.42
CA THR A 115 10.46 7.06 7.83
C THR A 115 11.21 8.18 8.55
N ILE A 116 10.51 8.87 9.44
CA ILE A 116 11.05 9.92 10.30
C ILE A 116 10.80 9.45 11.73
N PRO A 117 11.86 9.09 12.48
CA PRO A 117 11.71 8.73 13.88
C PRO A 117 11.10 9.86 14.69
N ALA A 118 10.35 9.51 15.73
CA ALA A 118 9.79 10.45 16.69
C ALA A 118 10.85 11.42 17.22
N ARG A 119 10.43 12.67 17.45
CA ARG A 119 11.28 13.77 17.95
C ARG A 119 12.45 14.15 17.03
N THR A 120 12.45 13.70 15.78
CA THR A 120 13.36 14.21 14.74
C THR A 120 12.90 15.59 14.30
N CYS A 121 13.77 16.61 14.42
CA CYS A 121 13.50 17.94 13.90
C CYS A 121 13.57 17.95 12.37
N ILE A 122 12.50 18.41 11.74
CA ILE A 122 12.33 18.39 10.29
C ILE A 122 11.61 19.65 9.81
N SER A 123 12.00 20.16 8.65
CA SER A 123 11.18 21.07 7.84
C SER A 123 10.94 20.47 6.47
N SER A 124 9.83 20.82 5.82
CA SER A 124 9.49 20.29 4.50
C SER A 124 9.09 21.38 3.53
N PHE A 125 9.42 21.21 2.25
CA PHE A 125 9.05 22.14 1.19
C PHE A 125 8.66 21.38 -0.08
N SER A 126 7.70 21.91 -0.84
CA SER A 126 7.42 21.40 -2.17
C SER A 126 7.21 22.56 -3.15
N LYS A 127 8.06 22.62 -4.17
CA LYS A 127 7.97 23.66 -5.20
C LYS A 127 6.71 23.50 -6.05
N ASN A 128 6.44 22.28 -6.50
CA ASN A 128 5.36 21.97 -7.46
C ASN A 128 4.15 21.28 -6.82
N GLY A 129 4.18 21.02 -5.51
CA GLY A 129 3.18 20.25 -4.80
C GLY A 129 3.50 18.75 -4.78
N ALA A 130 2.87 18.04 -3.85
CA ALA A 130 3.02 16.60 -3.70
C ALA A 130 1.78 15.97 -3.05
N THR A 131 1.49 14.72 -3.38
CA THR A 131 0.50 13.90 -2.67
C THR A 131 1.23 12.75 -1.98
N ILE A 132 1.02 12.62 -0.67
CA ILE A 132 1.70 11.65 0.18
C ILE A 132 0.64 10.82 0.93
N ALA A 133 0.80 9.50 0.93
CA ALA A 133 0.13 8.64 1.90
C ALA A 133 0.97 8.65 3.18
N MET A 134 0.39 9.10 4.29
CA MET A 134 1.08 9.33 5.57
C MET A 134 0.49 8.46 6.68
N PHE A 135 1.37 7.90 7.51
CA PHE A 135 1.02 6.98 8.58
C PHE A 135 1.78 7.34 9.85
N GLY A 136 1.06 7.74 10.90
CA GLY A 136 1.64 7.89 12.24
C GLY A 136 1.57 6.58 13.00
N HIS A 137 2.69 6.13 13.56
CA HIS A 137 2.72 4.93 14.39
C HIS A 137 3.50 5.16 15.69
N LYS A 138 3.19 4.38 16.73
CA LYS A 138 3.97 4.46 17.96
C LYS A 138 5.43 4.11 17.66
N PRO A 139 6.39 4.73 18.36
CA PRO A 139 7.79 4.39 18.19
C PRO A 139 8.04 2.88 18.30
N GLY A 140 8.64 2.29 17.27
CA GLY A 140 8.96 0.86 17.21
C GLY A 140 7.76 -0.10 17.06
N SER A 141 6.53 0.39 16.85
CA SER A 141 5.34 -0.46 16.70
C SER A 141 5.17 -0.97 15.26
N TYR A 142 6.14 -1.69 14.73
CA TYR A 142 5.99 -2.38 13.45
C TYR A 142 5.23 -3.69 13.65
N GLU A 143 4.19 -3.90 12.85
CA GLU A 143 3.41 -5.13 12.90
C GLU A 143 4.28 -6.33 12.54
N LYS A 144 4.29 -7.34 13.41
CA LYS A 144 4.91 -8.62 13.11
C LYS A 144 3.86 -9.49 12.43
N ILE A 145 3.97 -9.67 11.12
CA ILE A 145 3.14 -10.64 10.41
C ILE A 145 3.52 -12.04 10.92
N LYS A 146 2.58 -12.73 11.54
CA LYS A 146 2.69 -14.16 11.79
C LYS A 146 2.07 -14.89 10.60
N SER A 147 2.90 -15.55 9.80
CA SER A 147 2.44 -16.58 8.88
C SER A 147 2.31 -17.90 9.65
N GLU A 148 1.20 -18.61 9.47
CA GLU A 148 1.09 -20.02 9.86
C GLU A 148 1.81 -20.91 8.83
#